data_AF-A0A9D0ZWN8-F1
#
_entry.id   AF-A0A9D0ZWN8-F1
#
_cell.length_a   1.000
_cell.length_b   1.000
_cell.length_c   1.000
_cell.angle_alpha   90.00
_cell.angle_beta   90.00
_cell.angle_gamma   90.00
#
_symmetry.space_group_name_H-M   'P 1'
#
loop_
_entity.id
_entity.type
_entity.pdbx_description
1 polymer ?
#
loop_
_entity_poly.entity_id
_entity_poly.type
_entity_poly.pdbx_seq_one_letter_code
_entity_poly.pdbx_strand_id
1 'polypeptide(L)'
;KKGEEKEGSEKDGMELEGDDALLMALKALKKGMSLPVNRLFLKEGETSPPKRYNSGSMILAMENAGQLIEDEELRSQIKGSGIGTSATRAEILKKLIANKYIALNKKTQVLTPTQLGEMIFDVVNVSIRSLLNPELTASWEKGLTLVSQGDITEEEYMEKLEGFIKRRTEYVLGNNHRNALKGMFDAAVPFYKKQEKSSKTSASGGNTRKVRSQTNGSM
;
A
#
# COMPACT_ATOMS: atom_id res chain seq x y z
N LYS A 1 53.88 -24.16 39.29
CA LYS A 1 52.81 -23.29 39.83
C LYS A 1 51.86 -23.00 38.68
N LYS A 2 50.67 -23.61 38.65
CA LYS A 2 49.36 -22.91 38.78
C LYS A 2 49.37 -21.60 37.97
N GLY A 3 48.72 -21.44 36.83
CA GLY A 3 47.35 -21.80 36.48
C GLY A 3 46.45 -20.59 36.74
N GLU A 4 45.85 -20.01 35.70
CA GLU A 4 44.45 -19.53 35.64
C GLU A 4 44.19 -18.71 34.36
N GLU A 5 43.28 -19.22 33.55
CA GLU A 5 42.48 -18.48 32.57
C GLU A 5 41.57 -17.48 33.29
N LYS A 6 41.26 -16.36 32.63
CA LYS A 6 39.97 -15.67 32.78
C LYS A 6 39.53 -15.09 31.45
N GLU A 7 38.47 -15.70 30.92
CA GLU A 7 37.56 -15.13 29.94
C GLU A 7 36.91 -13.81 30.44
N GLY A 8 36.48 -13.01 29.48
CA GLY A 8 35.26 -12.19 29.63
C GLY A 8 35.47 -10.68 29.63
N SER A 9 35.23 -10.02 28.51
CA SER A 9 33.94 -9.31 28.28
C SER A 9 34.05 -8.37 27.09
N GLU A 10 33.18 -8.59 26.11
CA GLU A 10 32.75 -7.58 25.16
C GLU A 10 32.23 -6.36 25.92
N LYS A 11 32.75 -5.18 25.55
CA LYS A 11 31.99 -3.94 25.56
C LYS A 11 32.16 -3.29 24.21
N ASP A 12 31.34 -3.75 23.28
CA ASP A 12 30.92 -2.96 22.14
C ASP A 12 30.13 -1.77 22.70
N GLY A 13 30.72 -0.59 22.58
CA GLY A 13 30.32 0.60 23.30
C GLY A 13 31.25 1.74 22.98
N MET A 14 31.44 2.02 21.69
CA MET A 14 32.05 3.28 21.28
C MET A 14 30.97 4.35 21.36
N GLU A 15 30.79 4.88 22.57
CA GLU A 15 30.06 6.12 22.81
C GLU A 15 30.68 7.23 21.96
N LEU A 16 29.81 7.95 21.27
CA LEU A 16 30.10 9.00 20.32
C LEU A 16 30.66 10.25 21.03
N GLU A 17 31.95 10.28 21.32
CA GLU A 17 32.70 11.52 21.56
C GLU A 17 33.30 11.97 20.22
N GLY A 18 32.56 12.74 19.41
CA GLY A 18 33.01 13.03 18.05
C GLY A 18 32.37 14.16 17.27
N ASP A 19 31.58 15.05 17.87
CA ASP A 19 30.88 16.09 17.08
C ASP A 19 31.73 17.34 16.81
N ASP A 20 32.35 17.97 17.82
CA ASP A 20 33.01 19.26 17.59
C ASP A 20 34.30 19.17 16.77
N ALA A 21 35.11 18.13 17.01
CA ALA A 21 36.38 17.93 16.29
C ALA A 21 36.15 17.55 14.82
N LEU A 22 35.16 16.70 14.55
CA LEU A 22 34.77 16.33 13.19
C LEU A 22 34.17 17.54 12.45
N LEU A 23 33.35 18.33 13.13
CA LEU A 23 32.72 19.51 12.57
C LEU A 23 33.74 20.64 12.29
N MET A 24 34.77 20.81 13.11
CA MET A 24 35.91 21.68 12.81
C MET A 24 36.73 21.18 11.61
N ALA A 25 36.99 19.86 11.53
CA ALA A 25 37.70 19.27 10.39
C ALA A 25 36.93 19.44 9.08
N LEU A 26 35.60 19.26 9.09
CA LEU A 26 34.73 19.49 7.94
C LEU A 26 34.73 20.97 7.51
N LYS A 27 34.70 21.92 8.45
CA LYS A 27 34.77 23.37 8.17
C LYS A 27 36.10 23.82 7.55
N ALA A 28 37.18 23.09 7.82
CA ALA A 28 38.51 23.41 7.30
C ALA A 28 38.74 22.93 5.85
N LEU A 29 37.83 22.10 5.30
CA LEU A 29 37.95 21.59 3.93
C LEU A 29 37.59 22.66 2.89
N LYS A 30 38.37 22.72 1.81
CA LYS A 30 38.18 23.61 0.66
C LYS A 30 38.11 22.80 -0.63
N LYS A 31 37.38 23.33 -1.63
CA LYS A 31 37.28 22.73 -2.97
C LYS A 31 38.68 22.57 -3.56
N GLY A 32 39.03 21.35 -4.00
CA GLY A 32 40.34 21.02 -4.58
C GLY A 32 41.37 20.46 -3.59
N MET A 33 41.04 20.33 -2.30
CA MET A 33 41.92 19.64 -1.34
C MET A 33 41.95 18.14 -1.61
N SER A 34 43.16 17.58 -1.73
CA SER A 34 43.39 16.14 -1.88
C SER A 34 43.40 15.48 -0.50
N LEU A 35 42.55 14.48 -0.30
CA LEU A 35 42.49 13.71 0.94
C LEU A 35 42.99 12.27 0.70
N PRO A 36 43.80 11.70 1.60
CA PRO A 36 44.26 10.33 1.46
C PRO A 36 43.09 9.36 1.63
N VAL A 37 42.90 8.47 0.66
CA VAL A 37 41.91 7.39 0.76
C VAL A 37 42.48 6.33 1.69
N ASN A 38 41.89 6.20 2.89
CA ASN A 38 42.37 5.25 3.88
C ASN A 38 41.91 3.82 3.55
N ARG A 39 40.63 3.64 3.17
CA ARG A 39 40.04 2.34 2.81
C ARG A 39 38.94 2.52 1.76
N LEU A 40 38.79 1.52 0.90
CA LEU A 40 37.67 1.38 -0.04
C LEU A 40 36.89 0.12 0.34
N PHE A 41 35.57 0.24 0.45
CA PHE A 41 34.67 -0.87 0.73
C PHE A 41 33.61 -0.96 -0.35
N LEU A 42 33.40 -2.15 -0.90
CA LEU A 42 32.25 -2.41 -1.76
C LEU A 42 31.03 -2.69 -0.87
N LYS A 43 30.05 -1.79 -0.90
CA LYS A 43 28.78 -1.97 -0.18
C LYS A 43 27.74 -2.52 -1.13
N GLU A 44 27.55 -3.82 -1.11
CA GLU A 44 26.44 -4.48 -1.79
C GLU A 44 25.13 -4.23 -1.02
N GLY A 45 24.02 -4.12 -1.75
CA GLY A 45 22.71 -3.87 -1.17
C GLY A 45 21.60 -4.36 -2.09
N GLU A 46 20.50 -4.80 -1.50
CA GLU A 46 19.30 -5.24 -2.22
C GLU A 46 18.14 -4.26 -2.00
N THR A 47 17.29 -4.08 -3.00
CA THR A 47 16.08 -3.28 -2.85
C THR A 47 15.04 -4.08 -2.08
N SER A 48 14.40 -3.46 -1.09
CA SER A 48 13.25 -4.05 -0.43
C SER A 48 11.97 -3.79 -1.23
N PRO A 49 11.02 -4.75 -1.27
CA PRO A 49 9.70 -4.50 -1.84
C PRO A 49 8.99 -3.32 -1.15
N PRO A 50 8.11 -2.59 -1.86
CA PRO A 50 7.34 -1.51 -1.27
C PRO A 50 6.51 -1.97 -0.08
N LYS A 51 6.41 -1.12 0.94
CA LYS A 51 5.53 -1.38 2.10
C LYS A 51 4.07 -1.33 1.67
N ARG A 52 3.26 -2.25 2.21
CA ARG A 52 1.80 -2.22 2.02
C ARG A 52 1.18 -1.02 2.73
N TYR A 53 0.06 -0.56 2.19
CA TYR A 53 -0.73 0.49 2.82
C TYR A 53 -1.42 0.02 4.10
N ASN A 54 -1.43 0.88 5.11
CA ASN A 54 -2.41 0.91 6.19
C ASN A 54 -3.42 2.06 5.94
N SER A 55 -4.44 2.18 6.78
CA SER A 55 -5.47 3.23 6.65
C SER A 55 -4.90 4.66 6.55
N GLY A 56 -3.89 5.00 7.37
CA GLY A 56 -3.27 6.33 7.35
C GLY A 56 -2.49 6.60 6.07
N SER A 57 -1.63 5.66 5.67
CA SER A 57 -0.87 5.77 4.41
C SER A 57 -1.75 5.75 3.17
N MET A 58 -2.91 5.09 3.23
CA MET A 58 -3.90 5.10 2.15
C MET A 58 -4.59 6.45 2.06
N ILE A 59 -4.97 7.06 3.19
CA ILE A 59 -5.51 8.43 3.21
C ILE A 59 -4.49 9.41 2.63
N LEU A 60 -3.22 9.29 3.02
CA LEU A 60 -2.16 10.13 2.47
C LEU A 60 -1.97 9.91 0.96
N ALA A 61 -2.11 8.68 0.47
CA ALA A 61 -2.08 8.39 -0.96
C ALA A 61 -3.27 9.02 -1.70
N MET A 62 -4.46 9.03 -1.10
CA MET A 62 -5.64 9.71 -1.66
C MET A 62 -5.44 11.23 -1.72
N GLU A 63 -4.84 11.83 -0.70
CA GLU A 63 -4.49 13.27 -0.66
C GLU A 63 -3.46 13.65 -1.73
N ASN A 64 -2.49 12.78 -1.98
CA ASN A 64 -1.40 13.02 -2.92
C ASN A 64 -1.64 12.36 -4.29
N ALA A 65 -2.87 11.96 -4.60
CA ALA A 65 -3.18 11.26 -5.84
C ALA A 65 -2.84 12.06 -7.11
N GLY A 66 -2.76 13.39 -7.01
CA GLY A 66 -2.26 14.25 -8.10
C GLY A 66 -0.83 13.90 -8.54
N GLN A 67 0.00 13.27 -7.70
CA GLN A 67 1.33 12.80 -8.11
C GLN A 67 1.29 11.74 -9.21
N LEU A 68 0.15 11.09 -9.41
CA LEU A 68 -0.07 10.09 -10.46
C LEU A 68 -0.52 10.73 -11.79
N ILE A 69 -0.75 12.04 -11.82
CA ILE A 69 -1.21 12.78 -13.00
C ILE A 69 -0.04 13.49 -13.65
N GLU A 70 0.28 13.10 -14.89
CA GLU A 70 1.37 13.71 -15.64
C GLU A 70 1.02 15.12 -16.14
N ASP A 71 -0.22 15.32 -16.61
CA ASP A 71 -0.72 16.61 -17.09
C ASP A 71 -0.78 17.64 -15.93
N GLU A 72 0.03 18.70 -16.01
CA GLU A 72 0.12 19.72 -14.96
C GLU A 72 -1.19 20.51 -14.80
N GLU A 73 -1.91 20.76 -15.89
CA GLU A 73 -3.17 21.50 -15.85
C GLU A 73 -4.23 20.70 -15.09
N LEU A 74 -4.39 19.42 -15.40
CA LEU A 74 -5.28 18.51 -14.66
C LEU A 74 -4.80 18.30 -13.23
N ARG A 75 -3.50 18.12 -13.02
CA ARG A 75 -2.92 17.95 -11.68
C ARG A 75 -3.25 19.13 -10.77
N SER A 76 -3.20 20.35 -11.31
CA SER A 76 -3.49 21.58 -10.57
C SER A 76 -4.90 21.59 -9.98
N GLN A 77 -5.88 20.95 -10.65
CA GLN A 77 -7.28 20.93 -10.23
C GLN A 77 -7.51 20.18 -8.92
N ILE A 78 -6.70 19.13 -8.68
CA ILE A 78 -6.78 18.33 -7.46
C ILE A 78 -5.55 18.53 -6.56
N LYS A 79 -4.77 19.59 -6.78
CA LYS A 79 -3.57 19.86 -6.00
C LYS A 79 -3.97 20.26 -4.57
N GLY A 80 -3.51 19.48 -3.59
CA GLY A 80 -3.79 19.71 -2.17
C GLY A 80 -5.12 19.11 -1.67
N SER A 81 -6.09 18.90 -2.55
CA SER A 81 -7.32 18.15 -2.25
C SER A 81 -7.21 16.65 -2.56
N GLY A 82 -6.44 16.26 -3.58
CA GLY A 82 -6.36 14.88 -4.04
C GLY A 82 -7.72 14.33 -4.46
N ILE A 83 -7.97 13.05 -4.18
CA ILE A 83 -9.28 12.43 -4.41
C ILE A 83 -10.09 12.42 -3.12
N GLY A 84 -11.30 13.00 -3.18
CA GLY A 84 -12.16 13.19 -2.02
C GLY A 84 -11.63 14.25 -1.05
N THR A 85 -12.42 14.57 -0.03
CA THR A 85 -12.07 15.58 0.98
C THR A 85 -11.68 14.92 2.30
N SER A 86 -11.06 15.67 3.21
CA SER A 86 -10.69 15.18 4.55
C SER A 86 -11.87 14.49 5.26
N ALA A 87 -13.08 15.02 5.09
CA ALA A 87 -14.30 14.46 5.67
C ALA A 87 -14.72 13.11 5.08
N THR A 88 -14.46 12.83 3.80
CA THR A 88 -15.04 11.67 3.10
C THR A 88 -14.10 10.48 2.94
N ARG A 89 -12.77 10.67 2.98
CA ARG A 89 -11.79 9.60 2.74
C ARG A 89 -11.94 8.41 3.69
N ALA A 90 -12.11 8.69 4.99
CA ALA A 90 -12.29 7.64 5.99
C ALA A 90 -13.57 6.83 5.75
N GLU A 91 -14.65 7.48 5.29
CA GLU A 91 -15.90 6.80 4.98
C GLU A 91 -15.80 5.94 3.72
N ILE A 92 -15.08 6.40 2.70
CA ILE A 92 -14.80 5.60 1.50
C ILE A 92 -14.03 4.34 1.86
N LEU A 93 -12.98 4.42 2.69
CA LEU A 93 -12.25 3.23 3.14
C LEU A 93 -13.13 2.27 3.93
N LYS A 94 -14.01 2.78 4.81
CA LYS A 94 -14.99 1.95 5.52
C LYS A 94 -15.94 1.23 4.55
N LYS A 95 -16.42 1.92 3.50
CA LYS A 95 -17.28 1.33 2.47
C LYS A 95 -16.56 0.23 1.68
N LEU A 96 -15.30 0.44 1.29
CA LEU A 96 -14.52 -0.59 0.58
C LEU A 96 -14.30 -1.84 1.43
N ILE A 97 -14.12 -1.69 2.74
CA ILE A 97 -14.03 -2.81 3.68
C ILE A 97 -15.39 -3.49 3.84
N ALA A 98 -16.47 -2.72 4.01
CA ALA A 98 -17.84 -3.25 4.16
C ALA A 98 -18.29 -4.06 2.93
N ASN A 99 -17.94 -3.58 1.73
CA ASN A 99 -18.19 -4.26 0.46
C ASN A 99 -17.23 -5.43 0.20
N LYS A 100 -16.28 -5.68 1.12
CA LYS A 100 -15.28 -6.75 1.04
C LYS A 100 -14.37 -6.65 -0.18
N TYR A 101 -14.08 -5.45 -0.68
CA TYR A 101 -13.08 -5.24 -1.74
C TYR A 101 -11.67 -5.23 -1.17
N ILE A 102 -11.52 -4.68 0.03
CA ILE A 102 -10.28 -4.70 0.79
C ILE A 102 -10.54 -5.27 2.18
N ALA A 103 -9.55 -5.91 2.77
CA ALA A 103 -9.58 -6.41 4.13
C ALA A 103 -8.53 -5.68 4.99
N LEU A 104 -8.93 -5.32 6.20
CA LEU A 104 -8.04 -4.75 7.22
C LEU A 104 -7.60 -5.85 8.18
N ASN A 105 -6.29 -6.09 8.28
CA ASN A 105 -5.74 -6.93 9.33
C ASN A 105 -5.76 -6.17 10.66
N LYS A 106 -6.58 -6.61 11.63
CA LYS A 106 -6.74 -5.91 12.91
C LYS A 106 -5.45 -5.83 13.74
N LYS A 107 -4.52 -6.78 13.59
CA LYS A 107 -3.26 -6.80 14.34
C LYS A 107 -2.20 -5.91 13.69
N THR A 108 -2.00 -6.05 12.39
CA THR A 108 -0.94 -5.33 11.67
C THR A 108 -1.38 -4.00 11.06
N GLN A 109 -2.69 -3.71 11.07
CA GLN A 109 -3.33 -2.56 10.40
C GLN A 109 -3.09 -2.48 8.89
N VAL A 110 -2.58 -3.56 8.27
CA VAL A 110 -2.33 -3.64 6.84
C VAL A 110 -3.64 -3.84 6.08
N LEU A 111 -3.83 -3.04 5.03
CA LEU A 111 -4.88 -3.22 4.04
C LEU A 111 -4.40 -4.18 2.95
N THR A 112 -5.24 -5.16 2.60
CA THR A 112 -4.96 -6.13 1.55
C THR A 112 -6.19 -6.26 0.64
N PRO A 113 -6.04 -6.30 -0.69
CA PRO A 113 -7.12 -6.66 -1.59
C PRO A 113 -7.70 -8.02 -1.21
N THR A 114 -9.01 -8.18 -1.36
CA THR A 114 -9.63 -9.51 -1.33
C THR A 114 -9.68 -10.07 -2.75
N GLN A 115 -9.96 -11.36 -2.89
CA GLN A 115 -10.22 -11.95 -4.20
C GLN A 115 -11.34 -11.21 -4.96
N LEU A 116 -12.40 -10.82 -4.26
CA LEU A 116 -13.49 -10.03 -4.86
C LEU A 116 -12.99 -8.66 -5.32
N GLY A 117 -12.17 -7.98 -4.52
CA GLY A 117 -11.60 -6.68 -4.87
C GLY A 117 -10.71 -6.73 -6.10
N GLU A 118 -9.85 -7.74 -6.22
CA GLU A 118 -9.04 -7.95 -7.42
C GLU A 118 -9.90 -8.23 -8.65
N MET A 119 -10.93 -9.08 -8.53
CA MET A 119 -11.85 -9.33 -9.65
C MET A 119 -12.56 -8.06 -10.11
N ILE A 120 -13.01 -7.22 -9.17
CA ILE A 120 -13.63 -5.93 -9.51
C ILE A 120 -12.62 -5.02 -10.20
N PHE A 121 -11.39 -4.94 -9.70
CA PHE A 121 -10.31 -4.18 -10.35
C PHE A 121 -10.08 -4.66 -11.77
N ASP A 122 -9.98 -5.98 -11.99
CA ASP A 122 -9.74 -6.56 -13.32
C ASP A 122 -10.87 -6.23 -14.29
N VAL A 123 -12.13 -6.36 -13.87
CA VAL A 123 -13.31 -6.00 -14.66
C VAL A 123 -13.26 -4.54 -15.08
N VAL A 124 -12.96 -3.64 -14.14
CA VAL A 124 -12.85 -2.21 -14.45
C VAL A 124 -11.66 -1.94 -15.36
N ASN A 125 -10.51 -2.59 -15.14
CA ASN A 125 -9.30 -2.38 -15.92
C ASN A 125 -9.48 -2.78 -17.40
N VAL A 126 -10.18 -3.89 -17.68
CA VAL A 126 -10.44 -4.33 -19.06
C VAL A 126 -11.59 -3.56 -19.72
N SER A 127 -12.54 -3.04 -18.93
CA SER A 127 -13.77 -2.45 -19.45
C SER A 127 -13.72 -0.91 -19.52
N ILE A 128 -13.35 -0.25 -18.42
CA ILE A 128 -13.33 1.22 -18.29
C ILE A 128 -12.13 1.64 -17.42
N ARG A 129 -10.92 1.50 -17.97
CA ARG A 129 -9.66 1.80 -17.25
C ARG A 129 -9.60 3.20 -16.65
N SER A 130 -10.27 4.19 -17.25
CA SER A 130 -10.31 5.57 -16.74
C SER A 130 -10.91 5.69 -15.34
N LEU A 131 -11.76 4.75 -14.89
CA LEU A 131 -12.29 4.75 -13.52
C LEU A 131 -11.23 4.43 -12.45
N LEU A 132 -10.05 3.94 -12.86
CA LEU A 132 -8.94 3.61 -11.96
C LEU A 132 -7.86 4.70 -11.94
N ASN A 133 -8.00 5.76 -12.73
CA ASN A 133 -7.02 6.84 -12.83
C ASN A 133 -7.58 8.14 -12.19
N PRO A 134 -6.88 8.78 -11.24
CA PRO A 134 -7.29 10.07 -10.66
C PRO A 134 -7.45 11.20 -11.68
N GLU A 135 -6.87 11.09 -12.89
CA GLU A 135 -7.10 12.02 -14.01
C GLU A 135 -8.59 12.24 -14.31
N LEU A 136 -9.41 11.20 -14.22
CA LEU A 136 -10.83 11.32 -14.50
C LEU A 136 -11.50 12.25 -13.48
N THR A 137 -11.18 12.10 -12.19
CA THR A 137 -11.68 13.00 -11.15
C THR A 137 -11.19 14.43 -11.40
N ALA A 138 -9.92 14.62 -11.73
CA ALA A 138 -9.38 15.94 -12.05
C ALA A 138 -10.10 16.60 -13.25
N SER A 139 -10.46 15.82 -14.28
CA SER A 139 -11.20 16.33 -15.43
C SER A 139 -12.61 16.81 -15.07
N TRP A 140 -13.27 16.15 -14.10
CA TRP A 140 -14.59 16.55 -13.62
C TRP A 140 -14.50 17.80 -12.75
N GLU A 141 -13.53 17.88 -11.84
CA GLU A 141 -13.29 19.08 -11.04
C GLU A 141 -12.99 20.30 -11.91
N LYS A 142 -12.23 20.12 -13.01
CA LYS A 142 -12.04 21.17 -14.03
C LYS A 142 -13.37 21.64 -14.61
N GLY A 143 -14.21 20.70 -15.04
CA GLY A 143 -15.52 21.02 -15.62
C GLY A 143 -16.43 21.77 -14.65
N LEU A 144 -16.51 21.31 -13.40
CA LEU A 144 -17.26 21.99 -12.33
C LEU A 144 -16.72 23.39 -12.04
N THR A 145 -15.40 23.57 -12.08
CA THR A 145 -14.77 24.89 -11.91
C THR A 145 -15.18 25.84 -13.03
N LEU A 146 -15.15 25.39 -14.29
CA LEU A 146 -15.60 26.19 -15.44
C LEU A 146 -17.08 26.59 -15.33
N VAL A 147 -17.94 25.68 -14.87
CA VAL A 147 -19.37 25.99 -14.61
C VAL A 147 -19.48 27.08 -13.54
N SER A 148 -18.75 26.96 -12.43
CA SER A 148 -18.80 27.94 -11.34
C SER A 148 -18.27 29.33 -11.73
N GLN A 149 -17.34 29.38 -12.69
CA GLN A 149 -16.78 30.62 -13.23
C GLN A 149 -17.67 31.23 -14.32
N GLY A 150 -18.63 30.45 -14.85
CA GLY A 150 -19.51 30.86 -15.94
C GLY A 150 -18.87 30.74 -17.33
N ASP A 151 -17.76 30.01 -17.45
CA ASP A 151 -17.06 29.79 -18.73
C ASP A 151 -17.78 28.76 -19.62
N ILE A 152 -18.50 27.82 -19.00
CA ILE A 152 -19.39 26.85 -19.66
C ILE A 152 -20.73 26.81 -18.93
N THR A 153 -21.80 26.41 -19.62
CA THR A 153 -23.10 26.25 -18.97
C THR A 153 -23.21 24.89 -18.27
N GLU A 154 -24.15 24.78 -17.34
CA GLU A 154 -24.47 23.50 -16.69
C GLU A 154 -24.92 22.46 -17.72
N GLU A 155 -25.72 22.86 -18.70
CA GLU A 155 -26.21 21.98 -19.76
C GLU A 155 -25.06 21.40 -20.58
N GLU A 156 -24.09 22.22 -20.97
CA GLU A 156 -22.92 21.77 -21.71
C GLU A 156 -22.06 20.77 -20.92
N TYR A 157 -21.93 20.98 -19.60
CA TYR A 157 -21.23 20.05 -18.73
C TYR A 157 -21.98 18.72 -18.60
N MET A 158 -23.29 18.78 -18.37
CA MET A 158 -24.15 17.61 -18.21
C MET A 158 -24.22 16.78 -19.49
N GLU A 159 -24.33 17.40 -20.66
CA GLU A 159 -24.31 16.68 -21.94
C GLU A 159 -23.01 15.87 -22.13
N LYS A 160 -21.86 16.47 -21.79
CA LYS A 160 -20.56 15.78 -21.86
C LYS A 160 -20.49 14.63 -20.86
N LEU A 161 -20.96 14.83 -19.63
CA LEU A 161 -20.97 13.82 -18.57
C LEU A 161 -21.87 12.63 -18.94
N GLU A 162 -23.12 12.90 -19.32
CA GLU A 162 -24.08 11.87 -19.74
C GLU A 162 -23.59 11.13 -20.97
N GLY A 163 -23.05 11.85 -21.95
CA GLY A 163 -22.44 11.25 -23.13
C GLY A 163 -21.28 10.32 -22.78
N PHE A 164 -20.42 10.70 -21.82
CA PHE A 164 -19.36 9.83 -21.31
C PHE A 164 -19.93 8.55 -20.68
N ILE A 165 -20.91 8.69 -19.77
CA ILE A 165 -21.53 7.55 -19.08
C ILE A 165 -22.18 6.60 -20.08
N LYS A 166 -22.97 7.14 -21.02
CA LYS A 166 -23.67 6.35 -22.05
C LYS A 166 -22.70 5.56 -22.91
N ARG A 167 -21.70 6.23 -23.50
CA ARG A 167 -20.69 5.56 -24.36
C ARG A 167 -19.92 4.48 -23.61
N ARG A 168 -19.52 4.74 -22.37
CA ARG A 168 -18.80 3.74 -21.56
C ARG A 168 -19.71 2.56 -21.20
N THR A 169 -20.96 2.81 -20.83
CA THR A 169 -21.94 1.75 -20.52
C THR A 169 -22.22 0.87 -21.74
N GLU A 170 -22.47 1.48 -22.90
CA GLU A 170 -22.68 0.78 -24.17
C GLU A 170 -21.45 -0.07 -24.55
N TYR A 171 -20.24 0.47 -24.37
CA TYR A 171 -18.99 -0.28 -24.60
C TYR A 171 -18.89 -1.52 -23.71
N VAL A 172 -19.23 -1.41 -22.42
CA VAL A 172 -19.20 -2.58 -21.51
C VAL A 172 -20.25 -3.61 -21.87
N LEU A 173 -21.46 -3.19 -22.27
CA LEU A 173 -22.54 -4.09 -22.68
C LEU A 173 -22.24 -4.79 -24.02
N GLY A 174 -21.57 -4.09 -24.95
CA GLY A 174 -21.24 -4.61 -26.27
C GLY A 174 -20.03 -5.55 -26.31
N ASN A 175 -19.14 -5.47 -25.30
CA ASN A 175 -17.88 -6.22 -25.30
C ASN A 175 -17.91 -7.44 -24.39
N ASN A 176 -17.52 -8.60 -24.92
CA ASN A 176 -17.39 -9.83 -24.15
C ASN A 176 -15.96 -10.01 -23.60
N HIS A 177 -15.68 -9.49 -22.41
CA HIS A 177 -14.38 -9.65 -21.74
C HIS A 177 -14.20 -11.00 -21.02
N ARG A 178 -15.13 -11.95 -21.17
CA ARG A 178 -15.18 -13.20 -20.38
C ARG A 178 -13.88 -14.02 -20.46
N ASN A 179 -13.26 -14.13 -21.64
CA ASN A 179 -12.05 -14.91 -21.82
C ASN A 179 -10.85 -14.28 -21.10
N ALA A 180 -10.69 -12.96 -21.21
CA ALA A 180 -9.63 -12.22 -20.51
C ALA A 180 -9.81 -12.32 -18.99
N LEU A 181 -11.04 -12.10 -18.49
CA LEU A 181 -11.36 -12.16 -17.07
C LEU A 181 -11.15 -13.56 -16.47
N LYS A 182 -11.44 -14.62 -17.23
CA LYS A 182 -11.17 -15.99 -16.78
C LYS A 182 -9.68 -16.22 -16.55
N GLY A 183 -8.83 -15.76 -17.48
CA GLY A 183 -7.37 -15.88 -17.34
C GLY A 183 -6.84 -15.13 -16.10
N MET A 184 -7.33 -13.90 -15.87
CA MET A 184 -6.95 -13.10 -14.70
C MET A 184 -7.40 -13.75 -13.38
N PHE A 185 -8.63 -14.28 -13.37
CA PHE A 185 -9.15 -15.03 -12.22
C PHE A 185 -8.32 -16.27 -11.90
N ASP A 186 -8.04 -17.11 -12.90
CA ASP A 186 -7.27 -18.34 -12.72
C ASP A 186 -5.85 -18.06 -12.20
N ALA A 187 -5.26 -16.92 -12.60
CA ALA A 187 -3.97 -16.45 -12.08
C ALA A 187 -4.04 -15.97 -10.62
N ALA A 188 -5.12 -15.30 -10.21
CA ALA A 188 -5.27 -14.75 -8.86
C ALA A 188 -5.66 -15.81 -7.80
N VAL A 189 -6.49 -16.79 -8.16
CA VAL A 189 -7.05 -17.81 -7.25
C VAL A 189 -6.04 -18.51 -6.33
N PRO A 190 -4.84 -18.92 -6.79
CA PRO A 190 -3.87 -19.62 -5.93
C PRO A 190 -3.43 -18.83 -4.71
N PHE A 191 -3.39 -17.49 -4.80
CA PHE A 191 -2.93 -16.61 -3.72
C PHE A 191 -3.95 -16.50 -2.57
N TYR A 192 -5.23 -16.76 -2.85
CA TYR A 192 -6.32 -16.65 -1.87
C TYR A 192 -6.69 -18.00 -1.21
N LYS A 193 -6.61 -19.12 -1.94
CA LYS A 193 -6.89 -20.47 -1.39
C LYS A 193 -5.95 -20.90 -0.26
N LYS A 194 -4.72 -20.37 -0.22
CA LYS A 194 -3.72 -20.70 0.80
C LYS A 194 -4.03 -20.08 2.17
N GLN A 195 -4.71 -18.93 2.20
CA GLN A 195 -5.04 -18.21 3.45
C GLN A 195 -6.12 -18.92 4.28
N GLU A 196 -7.07 -19.62 3.65
CA GLU A 196 -8.10 -20.40 4.36
C GLU A 196 -7.55 -21.66 5.04
N LYS A 197 -6.48 -22.25 4.49
CA LYS A 197 -5.84 -23.44 5.10
C LYS A 197 -4.99 -23.07 6.31
N SER A 198 -4.32 -21.90 6.31
CA SER A 198 -3.53 -21.44 7.46
C SER A 198 -4.35 -21.03 8.68
N SER A 199 -5.64 -20.67 8.50
CA SER A 199 -6.52 -20.30 9.62
C SER A 199 -7.22 -21.50 10.28
N LYS A 200 -7.24 -22.68 9.64
CA LYS A 200 -7.86 -23.89 10.18
C LYS A 200 -6.92 -24.79 11.01
N THR A 201 -5.60 -24.56 11.01
CA THR A 201 -4.65 -25.44 11.71
C THR A 201 -4.35 -25.04 13.16
N SER A 202 -4.88 -23.93 13.68
CA SER A 202 -4.61 -23.47 15.06
C SER A 202 -5.75 -23.71 16.06
N ALA A 203 -6.72 -24.57 15.75
CA ALA A 203 -7.85 -24.87 16.63
C ALA A 203 -8.08 -26.39 16.78
N SER A 204 -7.10 -27.11 17.31
CA SER A 204 -7.34 -28.39 18.00
C SER A 204 -6.19 -28.66 18.97
N GLY A 205 -6.37 -28.21 20.21
CA GLY A 205 -5.45 -28.42 21.33
C GLY A 205 -6.26 -28.41 22.61
N GLY A 206 -7.18 -29.37 22.74
CA GLY A 206 -8.15 -29.45 23.83
C GLY A 206 -8.12 -30.78 24.57
N ASN A 207 -7.21 -30.87 25.54
CA ASN A 207 -7.44 -31.40 26.89
C ASN A 207 -8.01 -32.83 27.04
N THR A 208 -7.13 -33.83 27.19
CA THR A 208 -7.47 -35.09 27.89
C THR A 208 -6.92 -35.06 29.31
N ARG A 209 -7.83 -34.83 30.28
CA ARG A 209 -7.62 -35.01 31.72
C ARG A 209 -7.23 -36.46 32.00
N LYS A 210 -6.07 -36.67 32.62
CA LYS A 210 -5.63 -37.97 33.14
C LYS A 210 -6.28 -38.20 34.51
N VAL A 211 -7.33 -39.01 34.55
CA VAL A 211 -7.95 -39.49 35.79
C VAL A 211 -7.02 -40.55 36.40
N ARG A 212 -6.57 -40.30 37.63
CA ARG A 212 -5.75 -41.22 38.44
C ARG A 212 -6.71 -42.11 39.22
N SER A 213 -6.82 -43.39 38.88
CA SER A 213 -7.42 -44.42 39.73
C SER A 213 -6.33 -45.37 40.21
N GLN A 214 -6.13 -45.41 41.52
CA GLN A 214 -5.47 -46.51 42.22
C GLN A 214 -6.37 -47.75 42.17
N THR A 215 -5.80 -48.92 41.90
CA THR A 215 -6.18 -50.18 42.56
C THR A 215 -4.99 -51.13 42.58
N ASN A 216 -4.87 -51.81 43.72
CA ASN A 216 -3.83 -52.76 44.14
C ASN A 216 -3.87 -54.10 43.40
N GLY A 217 -2.78 -54.88 43.48
CA GLY A 217 -2.82 -56.34 43.31
C GLY A 217 -1.46 -57.00 43.10
N SER A 218 -1.02 -57.77 44.11
CA SER A 218 0.23 -58.53 44.24
C SER A 218 0.59 -59.48 43.08
N MET A 219 1.89 -59.62 42.80
CA MET A 219 2.73 -60.78 43.19
C MET A 219 4.21 -60.45 42.96
#